data_AF-A0A956AHN5-F1
#
_entry.id   AF-A0A956AHN5-F1
#
_cell.length_a   1.000
_cell.length_b   1.000
_cell.length_c   1.000
_cell.angle_alpha   90.00
_cell.angle_beta   90.00
_cell.angle_gamma   90.00
#
_symmetry.space_group_name_H-M   'P 1'
#
loop_
_entity.id
_entity.type
_entity.pdbx_description
1 polymer ?
#
loop_
_entity_poly.entity_id
_entity_poly.type
_entity_poly.pdbx_seq_one_letter_code
_entity_poly.pdbx_strand_id
1 'polypeptide(L)'
;PPPPRAVEDAARPASRPPADNSGKKPPDERVLARVQDVHERLKGIEEKSHYEVLGVAKEAGPEEIRNAFRALAREFHADRFARYALEAADIEAVQRIFIAINRANEVLSDIATRKDYDAEQQVRARGGANLVNDAGGADLGQVFRAEKLVKEGVAILKAGNAEAARQRFEEALKATPDDPVARAGLAYAELLVVQARGPSLTMAAKTAQLLAEVTQGMGSEGGREEPFLYLGRVYRLMDQTEKASAALQRALQINPHCAEAASELRHLQRRPAEKKGLFGLRKRG
;
A
#
# COMPACT_ATOMS: atom_id res chain seq x y z
N PRO A 1 40.15 -43.33 -9.05
CA PRO A 1 38.91 -42.52 -8.95
C PRO A 1 38.83 -41.82 -7.58
N PRO A 2 38.75 -40.48 -7.52
CA PRO A 2 38.61 -39.75 -6.27
C PRO A 2 37.16 -39.86 -5.73
N PRO A 3 36.94 -39.70 -4.42
CA PRO A 3 35.60 -39.78 -3.83
C PRO A 3 34.73 -38.57 -4.24
N PRO A 4 33.39 -38.72 -4.26
CA PRO A 4 32.48 -37.66 -4.68
C PRO A 4 32.46 -36.52 -3.66
N ARG A 5 32.51 -35.28 -4.17
CA ARG A 5 32.36 -34.02 -3.44
C ARG A 5 30.99 -33.96 -2.77
N ALA A 6 30.98 -33.71 -1.46
CA ALA A 6 29.78 -33.35 -0.73
C ALA A 6 29.23 -32.03 -1.30
N VAL A 7 27.95 -32.04 -1.65
CA VAL A 7 27.17 -30.86 -2.03
C VAL A 7 27.01 -29.95 -0.82
N GLU A 8 27.37 -28.69 -1.04
CA GLU A 8 27.32 -27.56 -0.12
C GLU A 8 25.89 -27.33 0.38
N ASP A 9 25.73 -27.31 1.71
CA ASP A 9 24.49 -27.08 2.41
C ASP A 9 24.03 -25.62 2.21
N ALA A 10 22.76 -25.46 1.87
CA ALA A 10 22.17 -24.19 1.50
C ALA A 10 22.18 -23.20 2.67
N ALA A 11 22.62 -21.98 2.38
CA ALA A 11 22.66 -20.86 3.31
C ALA A 11 21.31 -20.65 4.02
N ARG A 12 21.31 -20.77 5.35
CA ARG A 12 20.22 -20.30 6.21
C ARG A 12 20.07 -18.78 6.09
N PRO A 13 18.85 -18.22 6.08
CA PRO A 13 18.66 -16.78 6.08
C PRO A 13 19.24 -16.17 7.36
N ALA A 14 19.97 -15.06 7.20
CA ALA A 14 20.58 -14.33 8.31
C ALA A 14 19.55 -13.98 9.39
N SER A 15 19.80 -14.40 10.63
CA SER A 15 19.00 -14.03 11.79
C SER A 15 19.05 -12.51 12.00
N ARG A 16 17.88 -11.88 12.16
CA ARG A 16 17.75 -10.48 12.57
C ARG A 16 18.61 -10.23 13.83
N PRO A 17 19.18 -9.02 13.99
CA PRO A 17 19.96 -8.69 15.17
C PRO A 17 19.12 -8.89 16.45
N PRO A 18 19.73 -9.38 17.55
CA PRO A 18 19.03 -9.59 18.81
C PRO A 18 18.48 -8.26 19.35
N ALA A 19 17.34 -8.33 20.05
CA ALA A 19 16.75 -7.16 20.67
C ALA A 19 17.72 -6.54 21.69
N ASP A 20 17.85 -5.20 21.70
CA ASP A 20 18.63 -4.51 22.73
C ASP A 20 17.94 -4.70 24.09
N ASN A 21 18.59 -5.50 24.92
CA ASN A 21 18.14 -5.93 26.24
C ASN A 21 18.93 -5.27 27.38
N SER A 22 19.73 -4.25 27.07
CA SER A 22 20.49 -3.50 28.08
C SER A 22 19.55 -2.90 29.14
N GLY A 23 19.78 -3.22 30.41
CA GLY A 23 19.00 -2.73 31.55
C GLY A 23 17.63 -3.37 31.77
N LYS A 24 17.23 -4.37 30.98
CA LYS A 24 15.94 -5.07 31.14
C LYS A 24 16.06 -6.28 32.07
N LYS A 25 14.98 -6.60 32.80
CA LYS A 25 14.93 -7.75 33.71
C LYS A 25 14.71 -9.06 32.93
N PRO A 26 15.25 -10.20 33.36
CA PRO A 26 14.85 -11.49 32.79
C PRO A 26 13.33 -11.70 32.98
N PRO A 27 12.63 -12.29 31.98
CA PRO A 27 11.20 -12.52 32.07
C PRO A 27 10.91 -13.56 33.16
N ASP A 28 9.97 -13.21 34.04
CA ASP A 28 9.44 -14.14 35.03
C ASP A 28 8.40 -15.10 34.40
N GLU A 29 8.05 -16.16 35.11
CA GLU A 29 7.13 -17.20 34.63
C GLU A 29 5.78 -16.64 34.16
N ARG A 30 5.28 -15.59 34.82
CA ARG A 30 4.01 -14.95 34.44
C ARG A 30 4.11 -14.21 33.12
N VAL A 31 5.25 -13.58 32.85
CA VAL A 31 5.52 -12.92 31.56
C VAL A 31 5.65 -13.95 30.46
N LEU A 32 6.40 -15.03 30.69
CA LEU A 32 6.56 -16.12 29.72
C LEU A 32 5.22 -16.76 29.37
N ALA A 33 4.38 -17.05 30.37
CA ALA A 33 3.03 -17.58 30.15
C ALA A 33 2.18 -16.62 29.30
N ARG A 34 2.28 -15.31 29.52
CA ARG A 34 1.54 -14.34 28.70
C ARG A 34 2.09 -14.20 27.29
N VAL A 35 3.41 -14.28 27.10
CA VAL A 35 4.01 -14.34 25.75
C VAL A 35 3.54 -15.59 25.01
N GLN A 36 3.43 -16.74 25.69
CA GLN A 36 2.86 -17.95 25.11
C GLN A 36 1.38 -17.75 24.72
N ASP A 37 0.56 -17.14 25.57
CA ASP A 37 -0.84 -16.82 25.24
C ASP A 37 -0.94 -15.88 24.02
N VAL A 38 -0.04 -14.91 23.90
CA VAL A 38 0.05 -14.05 22.71
C VAL A 38 0.27 -14.87 21.45
N HIS A 39 1.26 -15.77 21.45
CA HIS A 39 1.54 -16.63 20.29
C HIS A 39 0.35 -17.54 19.97
N GLU A 40 -0.32 -18.09 20.98
CA GLU A 40 -1.50 -18.94 20.78
C GLU A 40 -2.66 -18.16 20.17
N ARG A 41 -2.92 -16.94 20.65
CA ARG A 41 -3.96 -16.06 20.11
C ARG A 41 -3.67 -15.62 18.68
N LEU A 42 -2.40 -15.43 18.33
CA LEU A 42 -1.96 -15.09 16.98
C LEU A 42 -2.14 -16.22 15.97
N LYS A 43 -2.14 -17.48 16.40
CA LYS A 43 -2.41 -18.61 15.50
C LYS A 43 -3.78 -18.42 14.84
N GLY A 44 -3.80 -18.41 13.51
CA GLY A 44 -5.00 -18.21 12.72
C GLY A 44 -5.71 -16.87 12.95
N ILE A 45 -5.04 -15.86 13.53
CA ILE A 45 -5.71 -14.58 13.83
C ILE A 45 -6.25 -13.88 12.58
N GLU A 46 -5.65 -14.14 11.42
CA GLU A 46 -6.09 -13.63 10.12
C GLU A 46 -7.39 -14.28 9.63
N GLU A 47 -7.75 -15.44 10.18
CA GLU A 47 -8.97 -16.20 9.88
C GLU A 47 -10.10 -15.90 10.89
N LYS A 48 -9.76 -15.34 12.05
CA LYS A 48 -10.71 -14.98 13.12
C LYS A 48 -11.50 -13.72 12.76
N SER A 49 -12.78 -13.73 13.08
CA SER A 49 -13.64 -12.54 13.09
C SER A 49 -13.21 -11.55 14.17
N HIS A 50 -13.66 -10.29 14.06
CA HIS A 50 -13.40 -9.28 15.09
C HIS A 50 -14.03 -9.64 16.44
N TYR A 51 -15.17 -10.35 16.43
CA TYR A 51 -15.81 -10.86 17.64
C TYR A 51 -14.93 -11.92 18.32
N GLU A 52 -14.37 -12.85 17.55
CA GLU A 52 -13.44 -13.88 18.05
C GLU A 52 -12.12 -13.29 18.53
N VAL A 53 -11.59 -12.25 17.88
CA VAL A 53 -10.39 -11.53 18.33
C VAL A 53 -10.62 -10.86 19.68
N LEU A 54 -11.79 -10.26 19.90
CA LEU A 54 -12.17 -9.68 21.21
C LEU A 54 -12.66 -10.73 22.22
N GLY A 55 -12.95 -11.96 21.78
CA GLY A 55 -13.48 -13.02 22.63
C GLY A 55 -14.92 -12.76 23.09
N VAL A 56 -15.73 -12.12 22.27
CA VAL A 56 -17.14 -11.78 22.57
C VAL A 56 -18.09 -12.48 21.59
N ALA A 57 -19.36 -12.62 21.98
CA ALA A 57 -20.40 -13.15 21.09
C ALA A 57 -20.73 -12.15 19.95
N LYS A 58 -21.31 -12.63 18.84
CA LYS A 58 -21.74 -11.77 17.74
C LYS A 58 -22.85 -10.81 18.17
N GLU A 59 -23.65 -11.23 19.14
CA GLU A 59 -24.76 -10.48 19.75
C GLU A 59 -24.29 -9.51 20.85
N ALA A 60 -22.98 -9.47 21.15
CA ALA A 60 -22.43 -8.67 22.24
C ALA A 60 -22.82 -7.20 22.15
N GLY A 61 -23.22 -6.61 23.28
CA GLY A 61 -23.58 -5.19 23.34
C GLY A 61 -22.36 -4.26 23.28
N PRO A 62 -22.55 -2.95 23.06
CA PRO A 62 -21.46 -1.97 23.05
C PRO A 62 -20.65 -1.93 24.35
N GLU A 63 -21.31 -2.13 25.50
CA GLU A 63 -20.64 -2.23 26.81
C GLU A 63 -19.71 -3.44 26.90
N GLU A 64 -20.16 -4.60 26.40
CA GLU A 64 -19.39 -5.84 26.44
C GLU A 64 -18.15 -5.77 25.54
N ILE A 65 -18.31 -5.25 24.32
CA ILE A 65 -17.19 -4.98 23.39
C ILE A 65 -16.17 -4.04 24.03
N ARG A 66 -16.62 -2.94 24.63
CA ARG A 66 -15.75 -1.97 25.29
C ARG A 66 -15.00 -2.57 26.47
N ASN A 67 -15.69 -3.40 27.27
CA ASN A 67 -15.09 -4.06 28.42
C ASN A 67 -14.07 -5.12 28.01
N ALA A 68 -14.38 -5.91 26.99
CA ALA A 68 -13.46 -6.90 26.40
C ALA A 68 -12.21 -6.22 25.85
N PHE A 69 -12.38 -5.16 25.05
CA PHE A 69 -11.25 -4.37 24.55
C PHE A 69 -10.37 -3.83 25.68
N ARG A 70 -10.96 -3.21 26.71
CA ARG A 70 -10.20 -2.68 27.85
C ARG A 70 -9.46 -3.77 28.62
N ALA A 71 -10.04 -4.96 28.76
CA ALA A 71 -9.38 -6.10 29.39
C ALA A 71 -8.15 -6.55 28.59
N LEU A 72 -8.33 -6.78 27.28
CA LEU A 72 -7.28 -7.22 26.38
C LEU A 72 -6.19 -6.15 26.21
N ALA A 73 -6.56 -4.88 26.11
CA ALA A 73 -5.60 -3.79 26.03
C ALA A 73 -4.73 -3.73 27.29
N ARG A 74 -5.33 -3.86 28.49
CA ARG A 74 -4.56 -3.94 29.75
C ARG A 74 -3.69 -5.19 29.83
N GLU A 75 -4.01 -6.25 29.11
CA GLU A 75 -3.28 -7.50 29.16
C GLU A 75 -2.09 -7.52 28.19
N PHE A 76 -2.29 -7.00 26.98
CA PHE A 76 -1.36 -7.09 25.86
C PHE A 76 -0.67 -5.77 25.48
N HIS A 77 -0.85 -4.69 26.26
CA HIS A 77 -0.11 -3.45 26.04
C HIS A 77 1.40 -3.66 26.17
N ALA A 78 2.17 -3.08 25.25
CA ALA A 78 3.63 -3.20 25.17
C ALA A 78 4.35 -2.84 26.50
N ASP A 79 3.83 -1.86 27.25
CA ASP A 79 4.37 -1.45 28.56
C ASP A 79 4.51 -2.59 29.57
N ARG A 80 3.67 -3.63 29.47
CA ARG A 80 3.75 -4.78 30.38
C ARG A 80 4.94 -5.68 30.09
N PHE A 81 5.49 -5.57 28.90
CA PHE A 81 6.60 -6.37 28.38
C PHE A 81 7.88 -5.53 28.27
N ALA A 82 7.77 -4.20 28.17
CA ALA A 82 8.88 -3.27 27.91
C ALA A 82 10.05 -3.38 28.90
N ARG A 83 9.78 -3.74 30.16
CA ARG A 83 10.80 -3.89 31.21
C ARG A 83 11.54 -5.24 31.20
N TYR A 84 11.13 -6.18 30.35
CA TYR A 84 11.67 -7.53 30.30
C TYR A 84 12.51 -7.76 29.05
N ALA A 85 13.61 -8.49 29.21
CA ALA A 85 14.47 -8.92 28.11
C ALA A 85 13.78 -10.06 27.36
N LEU A 86 13.06 -9.72 26.30
CA LEU A 86 12.34 -10.66 25.45
C LEU A 86 13.04 -10.83 24.10
N GLU A 87 12.77 -11.95 23.44
CA GLU A 87 13.23 -12.18 22.08
C GLU A 87 12.53 -11.21 21.12
N ALA A 88 13.21 -10.83 20.03
CA ALA A 88 12.65 -9.91 19.03
C ALA A 88 11.31 -10.44 18.45
N ALA A 89 11.20 -11.76 18.28
CA ALA A 89 9.99 -12.41 17.81
C ALA A 89 8.81 -12.28 18.80
N ASP A 90 9.08 -12.30 20.11
CA ASP A 90 8.05 -12.15 21.15
C ASP A 90 7.55 -10.70 21.20
N ILE A 91 8.44 -9.73 21.06
CA ILE A 91 8.09 -8.31 20.98
C ILE A 91 7.21 -8.05 19.74
N GLU A 92 7.60 -8.61 18.60
CA GLU A 92 6.81 -8.52 17.36
C GLU A 92 5.43 -9.16 17.53
N ALA A 93 5.37 -10.33 18.18
CA ALA A 93 4.10 -11.01 18.47
C ALA A 93 3.17 -10.15 19.35
N VAL A 94 3.68 -9.57 20.44
CA VAL A 94 2.94 -8.66 21.32
C VAL A 94 2.38 -7.46 20.55
N GLN A 95 3.16 -6.88 19.64
CA GLN A 95 2.70 -5.78 18.80
C GLN A 95 1.59 -6.22 17.84
N ARG A 96 1.76 -7.36 17.16
CA ARG A 96 0.79 -7.87 16.19
C ARG A 96 -0.56 -8.19 16.83
N ILE A 97 -0.58 -8.82 18.01
CA ILE A 97 -1.84 -9.11 18.70
C ILE A 97 -2.55 -7.83 19.12
N PHE A 98 -1.81 -6.84 19.61
CA PHE A 98 -2.37 -5.56 20.04
C PHE A 98 -2.97 -4.77 18.87
N ILE A 99 -2.30 -4.78 17.71
CA ILE A 99 -2.83 -4.21 16.46
C ILE A 99 -4.15 -4.89 16.07
N ALA A 100 -4.22 -6.23 16.15
CA ALA A 100 -5.45 -6.96 15.83
C ALA A 100 -6.60 -6.64 16.80
N ILE A 101 -6.31 -6.53 18.10
CA ILE A 101 -7.30 -6.14 19.13
C ILE A 101 -7.83 -4.73 18.89
N ASN A 102 -6.96 -3.76 18.60
CA ASN A 102 -7.38 -2.39 18.29
C ASN A 102 -8.27 -2.34 17.06
N ARG A 103 -7.86 -3.02 15.98
CA ARG A 103 -8.66 -3.09 14.75
C ARG A 103 -10.05 -3.71 14.99
N ALA A 104 -10.11 -4.78 15.77
CA ALA A 104 -11.39 -5.40 16.11
C ALA A 104 -12.30 -4.44 16.90
N ASN A 105 -11.73 -3.68 17.84
CA ASN A 105 -12.50 -2.67 18.58
C ASN A 105 -12.91 -1.48 17.71
N GLU A 106 -12.04 -0.97 16.83
CA GLU A 106 -12.38 0.11 15.89
C GLU A 106 -13.61 -0.25 15.04
N VAL A 107 -13.67 -1.49 14.54
CA VAL A 107 -14.80 -1.95 13.73
C VAL A 107 -16.06 -2.22 14.57
N LEU A 108 -15.93 -2.84 15.74
CA LEU A 108 -17.09 -3.29 16.52
C LEU A 108 -17.67 -2.23 17.47
N SER A 109 -16.90 -1.22 17.85
CA SER A 109 -17.33 -0.22 18.83
C SER A 109 -18.28 0.84 18.28
N ASP A 110 -18.21 1.12 16.97
CA ASP A 110 -19.16 1.99 16.29
C ASP A 110 -20.28 1.18 15.61
N ILE A 111 -21.51 1.71 15.68
CA ILE A 111 -22.70 1.01 15.19
C ILE A 111 -22.69 0.90 13.66
N ALA A 112 -22.23 1.93 12.95
CA ALA A 112 -22.21 1.92 11.49
C ALA A 112 -21.15 0.94 10.97
N THR A 113 -19.92 1.04 11.47
CA THR A 113 -18.83 0.14 11.05
C THR A 113 -19.10 -1.32 11.41
N ARG A 114 -19.74 -1.58 12.55
CA ARG A 114 -20.14 -2.94 12.95
C ARG A 114 -21.21 -3.51 12.02
N LYS A 115 -22.19 -2.69 11.65
CA LYS A 115 -23.27 -3.11 10.73
C LYS A 115 -22.71 -3.48 9.36
N ASP A 116 -21.79 -2.68 8.84
CA ASP A 116 -21.14 -2.95 7.55
C ASP A 116 -20.32 -4.24 7.61
N TYR A 117 -19.54 -4.42 8.68
CA TYR A 117 -18.80 -5.65 8.95
C TYR A 117 -19.70 -6.89 9.03
N ASP A 118 -20.83 -6.80 9.73
CA ASP A 118 -21.79 -7.90 9.86
C ASP A 118 -22.47 -8.26 8.53
N ALA A 119 -22.68 -7.27 7.66
CA ALA A 119 -23.20 -7.47 6.32
C ALA A 119 -22.17 -8.17 5.42
N GLU A 120 -20.91 -7.71 5.44
CA GLU A 120 -19.80 -8.34 4.71
C GLU A 120 -19.62 -9.81 5.11
N GLN A 121 -19.63 -10.11 6.42
CA GLN A 121 -19.49 -11.47 6.93
C GLN A 121 -20.66 -12.37 6.55
N GLN A 122 -21.88 -11.82 6.44
CA GLN A 122 -23.05 -12.57 5.95
C GLN A 122 -22.96 -12.88 4.46
N VAL A 123 -22.47 -11.95 3.64
CA VAL A 123 -22.25 -12.17 2.21
C VAL A 123 -21.15 -13.22 1.99
N ARG A 124 -20.05 -13.13 2.74
CA ARG A 124 -18.97 -14.12 2.73
C ARG A 124 -19.44 -15.52 3.14
N ALA A 125 -20.25 -15.62 4.19
CA ALA A 125 -20.80 -16.90 4.66
C ALA A 125 -21.78 -17.55 3.68
N ARG A 126 -22.43 -16.76 2.82
CA ARG A 126 -23.34 -17.26 1.76
C ARG A 126 -22.62 -17.67 0.47
N GLY A 127 -21.29 -17.73 0.47
CA GLY A 127 -20.50 -18.11 -0.71
C GLY A 127 -20.48 -17.04 -1.81
N GLY A 128 -20.82 -15.80 -1.48
CA GLY A 128 -21.10 -14.75 -2.45
C GLY A 128 -19.86 -14.03 -2.95
N ALA A 129 -19.23 -14.58 -3.99
CA ALA A 129 -18.38 -13.81 -4.91
C ALA A 129 -19.19 -12.98 -5.93
N ASN A 130 -20.52 -12.84 -5.79
CA ASN A 130 -21.34 -12.28 -6.87
C ASN A 130 -22.77 -11.79 -6.50
N LEU A 131 -23.01 -11.17 -5.34
CA LEU A 131 -24.34 -10.61 -5.05
C LEU A 131 -24.30 -9.32 -4.21
N VAL A 132 -23.70 -8.23 -4.69
CA VAL A 132 -24.20 -6.87 -4.37
C VAL A 132 -23.81 -5.88 -5.49
N ASN A 133 -24.42 -6.01 -6.67
CA ASN A 133 -24.64 -4.84 -7.52
C ASN A 133 -25.94 -4.19 -7.02
N ASP A 134 -25.87 -3.21 -6.09
CA ASP A 134 -26.85 -2.10 -6.01
C ASP A 134 -26.68 -1.11 -4.83
N ALA A 135 -25.69 -1.26 -3.96
CA ALA A 135 -25.44 -0.26 -2.91
C ALA A 135 -23.97 0.17 -2.97
N GLY A 136 -23.71 1.34 -3.55
CA GLY A 136 -22.39 1.91 -3.83
C GLY A 136 -21.51 2.22 -2.60
N GLY A 137 -21.17 1.20 -1.83
CA GLY A 137 -20.07 1.19 -0.89
C GLY A 137 -19.17 0.02 -1.25
N ALA A 138 -17.95 0.30 -1.70
CA ALA A 138 -16.96 -0.74 -1.93
C ALA A 138 -16.72 -1.50 -0.61
N ASP A 139 -16.81 -2.84 -0.64
CA ASP A 139 -16.46 -3.76 0.46
C ASP A 139 -15.15 -3.27 1.10
N LEU A 140 -15.20 -2.85 2.38
CA LEU A 140 -14.09 -2.15 3.02
C LEU A 140 -12.85 -3.06 3.08
N GLY A 141 -13.06 -4.37 3.17
CA GLY A 141 -12.02 -5.40 3.04
C GLY A 141 -11.42 -5.47 1.63
N GLN A 142 -12.24 -5.35 0.58
CA GLN A 142 -11.76 -5.21 -0.80
C GLN A 142 -11.01 -3.90 -1.01
N VAL A 143 -11.46 -2.79 -0.41
CA VAL A 143 -10.77 -1.50 -0.45
C VAL A 143 -9.39 -1.60 0.20
N PHE A 144 -9.26 -2.19 1.40
CA PHE A 144 -7.95 -2.38 2.03
C PHE A 144 -7.04 -3.32 1.24
N ARG A 145 -7.59 -4.38 0.66
CA ARG A 145 -6.83 -5.29 -0.21
C ARG A 145 -6.35 -4.58 -1.46
N ALA A 146 -7.21 -3.81 -2.10
CA ALA A 146 -6.88 -3.00 -3.27
C ALA A 146 -5.82 -1.96 -2.92
N GLU A 147 -5.97 -1.25 -1.80
CA GLU A 147 -5.01 -0.23 -1.37
C GLU A 147 -3.60 -0.83 -1.15
N LYS A 148 -3.53 -2.03 -0.55
CA LYS A 148 -2.26 -2.77 -0.43
C LYS A 148 -1.68 -3.10 -1.80
N LEU A 149 -2.48 -3.67 -2.70
CA LEU A 149 -2.05 -4.02 -4.07
C LEU A 149 -1.59 -2.79 -4.86
N VAL A 150 -2.28 -1.66 -4.70
CA VAL A 150 -1.89 -0.37 -5.30
C VAL A 150 -0.53 0.08 -4.78
N LYS A 151 -0.31 0.06 -3.46
CA LYS A 151 0.99 0.41 -2.86
C LYS A 151 2.12 -0.47 -3.37
N GLU A 152 1.88 -1.78 -3.48
CA GLU A 152 2.84 -2.73 -4.07
C GLU A 152 3.10 -2.43 -5.55
N GLY A 153 2.07 -2.21 -6.36
CA GLY A 153 2.20 -1.87 -7.78
C GLY A 153 3.00 -0.59 -8.00
N VAL A 154 2.76 0.45 -7.20
CA VAL A 154 3.53 1.70 -7.23
C VAL A 154 5.00 1.45 -6.86
N ALA A 155 5.28 0.68 -5.81
CA ALA A 155 6.65 0.36 -5.41
C ALA A 155 7.40 -0.42 -6.51
N ILE A 156 6.73 -1.38 -7.14
CA ILE A 156 7.29 -2.19 -8.23
C ILE A 156 7.54 -1.33 -9.48
N LEU A 157 6.64 -0.39 -9.81
CA LEU A 157 6.86 0.58 -10.90
C LEU A 157 8.10 1.43 -10.63
N LYS A 158 8.28 1.93 -9.40
CA LYS A 158 9.46 2.72 -9.00
C LYS A 158 10.75 1.92 -9.12
N ALA A 159 10.69 0.60 -8.91
CA ALA A 159 11.81 -0.32 -9.14
C ALA A 159 12.06 -0.64 -10.64
N GLY A 160 11.24 -0.10 -11.55
CA GLY A 160 11.41 -0.26 -13.00
C GLY A 160 10.79 -1.54 -13.58
N ASN A 161 10.04 -2.32 -12.79
CA ASN A 161 9.43 -3.56 -13.26
C ASN A 161 7.97 -3.34 -13.70
N ALA A 162 7.78 -2.84 -14.91
CA ALA A 162 6.45 -2.50 -15.43
C ALA A 162 5.52 -3.72 -15.55
N GLU A 163 6.04 -4.88 -15.92
CA GLU A 163 5.24 -6.10 -16.12
C GLU A 163 4.65 -6.63 -14.81
N ALA A 164 5.45 -6.68 -13.75
CA ALA A 164 4.97 -7.10 -12.43
C ALA A 164 4.02 -6.07 -11.82
N ALA A 165 4.28 -4.77 -12.03
CA ALA A 165 3.38 -3.73 -11.56
C ALA A 165 2.02 -3.77 -12.25
N ARG A 166 2.00 -4.03 -13.57
CA ARG A 166 0.77 -4.24 -14.36
C ARG A 166 -0.12 -5.30 -13.71
N GLN A 167 0.45 -6.45 -13.35
CA GLN A 167 -0.29 -7.53 -12.68
C GLN A 167 -0.90 -7.06 -11.35
N ARG A 168 -0.14 -6.33 -10.52
CA ARG A 168 -0.64 -5.82 -9.24
C ARG A 168 -1.81 -4.84 -9.40
N PHE A 169 -1.74 -3.94 -10.39
CA PHE A 169 -2.84 -3.02 -10.65
C PHE A 169 -4.07 -3.73 -11.23
N GLU A 170 -3.89 -4.71 -12.11
CA GLU A 170 -5.01 -5.55 -12.59
C GLU A 170 -5.69 -6.28 -11.42
N GLU A 171 -4.92 -6.81 -10.47
CA GLU A 171 -5.48 -7.42 -9.26
C GLU A 171 -6.21 -6.40 -8.37
N ALA A 172 -5.67 -5.19 -8.22
CA ALA A 172 -6.32 -4.12 -7.46
C ALA A 172 -7.65 -3.69 -8.09
N LEU A 173 -7.70 -3.56 -9.42
CA LEU A 173 -8.91 -3.15 -10.15
C LEU A 173 -10.00 -4.22 -10.15
N LYS A 174 -9.66 -5.50 -9.94
CA LYS A 174 -10.67 -6.54 -9.70
C LYS A 174 -11.42 -6.32 -8.38
N ALA A 175 -10.76 -5.73 -7.38
CA ALA A 175 -11.34 -5.44 -6.07
C ALA A 175 -12.03 -4.06 -6.05
N THR A 176 -11.40 -3.04 -6.61
CA THR A 176 -11.95 -1.68 -6.72
C THR A 176 -11.77 -1.16 -8.15
N PRO A 177 -12.74 -1.37 -9.04
CA PRO A 177 -12.65 -1.00 -10.47
C PRO A 177 -12.42 0.49 -10.71
N ASP A 178 -12.90 1.34 -9.79
CA ASP A 178 -12.82 2.80 -9.89
C ASP A 178 -11.66 3.41 -9.12
N ASP A 179 -10.72 2.61 -8.59
CA ASP A 179 -9.56 3.17 -7.89
C ASP A 179 -8.68 4.02 -8.84
N PRO A 180 -8.53 5.32 -8.58
CA PRO A 180 -7.88 6.23 -9.52
C PRO A 180 -6.37 5.94 -9.66
N VAL A 181 -5.71 5.49 -8.58
CA VAL A 181 -4.27 5.22 -8.61
C VAL A 181 -3.99 3.91 -9.34
N ALA A 182 -4.84 2.89 -9.14
CA ALA A 182 -4.74 1.61 -9.84
C ALA A 182 -4.98 1.79 -11.34
N ARG A 183 -6.02 2.54 -11.74
CA ARG A 183 -6.31 2.85 -13.15
C ARG A 183 -5.16 3.60 -13.81
N ALA A 184 -4.63 4.62 -13.14
CA ALA A 184 -3.50 5.40 -13.63
C ALA A 184 -2.22 4.57 -13.72
N GLY A 185 -1.93 3.78 -12.69
CA GLY A 185 -0.78 2.90 -12.60
C GLY A 185 -0.79 1.82 -13.68
N LEU A 186 -1.95 1.20 -13.94
CA LEU A 186 -2.11 0.20 -15.00
C LEU A 186 -1.80 0.79 -16.38
N ALA A 187 -2.46 1.90 -16.74
CA ALA A 187 -2.25 2.54 -18.03
C ALA A 187 -0.79 2.96 -18.25
N TYR A 188 -0.15 3.47 -17.19
CA TYR A 188 1.26 3.84 -17.25
C TYR A 188 2.19 2.62 -17.36
N ALA A 189 1.91 1.54 -16.62
CA ALA A 189 2.67 0.29 -16.71
C ALA A 189 2.56 -0.33 -18.12
N GLU A 190 1.38 -0.35 -18.73
CA GLU A 190 1.18 -0.81 -20.10
C GLU A 190 1.98 0.00 -21.12
N LEU A 191 2.00 1.34 -20.97
CA LEU A 191 2.82 2.20 -21.81
C LEU A 191 4.31 1.83 -21.68
N LEU A 192 4.81 1.62 -20.46
CA LEU A 192 6.21 1.26 -20.23
C LEU A 192 6.56 -0.10 -20.85
N VAL A 193 5.67 -1.09 -20.75
CA VAL A 193 5.84 -2.40 -21.38
C VAL A 193 5.94 -2.27 -22.91
N VAL A 194 5.09 -1.44 -23.52
CA VAL A 194 5.18 -1.15 -24.96
C VAL A 194 6.47 -0.40 -25.30
N GLN A 195 6.84 0.60 -24.50
CA GLN A 195 8.05 1.40 -24.72
C GLN A 195 9.34 0.58 -24.69
N ALA A 196 9.38 -0.50 -23.89
CA ALA A 196 10.51 -1.43 -23.88
C ALA A 196 10.76 -2.09 -25.26
N ARG A 197 9.75 -2.14 -26.13
CA ARG A 197 9.84 -2.66 -27.51
C ARG A 197 10.02 -1.56 -28.56
N GLY A 198 9.82 -0.30 -28.19
CA GLY A 198 9.97 0.86 -29.05
C GLY A 198 9.00 1.99 -28.69
N PRO A 199 9.32 3.26 -29.04
CA PRO A 199 8.46 4.39 -28.75
C PRO A 199 7.13 4.28 -29.51
N SER A 200 6.01 4.51 -28.81
CA SER A 200 4.68 4.54 -29.41
C SER A 200 3.93 5.80 -28.98
N LEU A 201 3.89 6.78 -29.87
CA LEU A 201 3.19 8.04 -29.63
C LEU A 201 1.67 7.82 -29.51
N THR A 202 1.13 6.86 -30.25
CA THR A 202 -0.29 6.47 -30.17
C THR A 202 -0.63 5.92 -28.78
N MET A 203 0.20 5.03 -28.23
CA MET A 203 -0.01 4.53 -26.86
C MET A 203 0.19 5.63 -25.82
N ALA A 204 1.19 6.50 -26.00
CA ALA A 204 1.39 7.64 -25.10
C ALA A 204 0.17 8.58 -25.09
N ALA A 205 -0.41 8.89 -26.26
CA ALA A 205 -1.59 9.73 -26.37
C ALA A 205 -2.82 9.11 -25.69
N LYS A 206 -3.07 7.81 -25.88
CA LYS A 206 -4.16 7.08 -25.19
C LYS A 206 -3.97 7.09 -23.68
N THR A 207 -2.74 6.86 -23.23
CA THR A 207 -2.38 6.88 -21.80
C THR A 207 -2.59 8.27 -21.21
N ALA A 208 -2.18 9.33 -21.92
CA ALA A 208 -2.36 10.71 -21.49
C ALA A 208 -3.84 11.08 -21.36
N GLN A 209 -4.69 10.62 -22.29
CA GLN A 209 -6.13 10.85 -22.24
C GLN A 209 -6.75 10.21 -20.99
N LEU A 210 -6.47 8.92 -20.75
CA LEU A 210 -6.99 8.22 -19.57
C LEU A 210 -6.52 8.86 -18.27
N LEU A 211 -5.23 9.22 -18.19
CA LEU A 211 -4.67 9.86 -17.00
C LEU A 211 -5.28 11.26 -16.76
N ALA A 212 -5.59 12.01 -17.83
CA ALA A 212 -6.29 13.29 -17.72
C ALA A 212 -7.73 13.09 -17.20
N GLU A 213 -8.45 12.08 -17.68
CA GLU A 213 -9.80 11.74 -17.19
C GLU A 213 -9.78 11.36 -15.70
N VAL A 214 -8.84 10.48 -15.31
CA VAL A 214 -8.66 10.06 -13.91
C VAL A 214 -8.35 11.26 -13.02
N THR A 215 -7.39 12.10 -13.42
CA THR A 215 -6.97 13.25 -12.60
C THR A 215 -8.03 14.34 -12.50
N GLN A 216 -8.88 14.53 -13.51
CA GLN A 216 -10.02 15.46 -13.45
C GLN A 216 -11.10 14.99 -12.47
N GLY A 217 -11.27 13.67 -12.31
CA GLY A 217 -12.20 13.10 -11.32
C GLY A 217 -11.71 13.16 -9.88
N MET A 218 -10.44 13.53 -9.64
CA MET A 218 -9.86 13.60 -8.30
C MET A 218 -10.11 14.98 -7.67
N GLY A 219 -10.68 15.01 -6.48
CA GLY A 219 -10.93 16.24 -5.71
C GLY A 219 -9.66 16.98 -5.29
N SER A 220 -9.83 18.21 -4.78
CA SER A 220 -8.72 19.13 -4.47
C SER A 220 -7.96 18.85 -3.16
N GLU A 221 -8.58 18.16 -2.20
CA GLU A 221 -8.07 17.95 -0.84
C GLU A 221 -8.03 16.44 -0.53
N GLY A 222 -6.82 15.85 -0.44
CA GLY A 222 -6.64 14.43 -0.08
C GLY A 222 -6.27 13.47 -1.23
N GLY A 223 -5.93 14.00 -2.41
CA GLY A 223 -5.53 13.18 -3.55
C GLY A 223 -4.17 12.47 -3.38
N ARG A 224 -3.95 11.44 -4.18
CA ARG A 224 -2.66 10.74 -4.34
C ARG A 224 -1.88 11.38 -5.49
N GLU A 225 -0.57 11.59 -5.35
CA GLU A 225 0.21 12.33 -6.36
C GLU A 225 0.54 11.50 -7.60
N GLU A 226 0.49 10.17 -7.50
CA GLU A 226 0.98 9.26 -8.53
C GLU A 226 0.31 9.46 -9.91
N PRO A 227 -1.04 9.61 -10.03
CA PRO A 227 -1.68 9.87 -11.31
C PRO A 227 -1.18 11.14 -12.01
N PHE A 228 -0.92 12.20 -11.24
CA PHE A 228 -0.39 13.47 -11.76
C PHE A 228 1.09 13.33 -12.16
N LEU A 229 1.88 12.59 -11.38
CA LEU A 229 3.26 12.26 -11.72
C LEU A 229 3.33 11.48 -13.05
N TYR A 230 2.51 10.45 -13.21
CA TYR A 230 2.44 9.66 -14.44
C TYR A 230 2.01 10.51 -15.62
N LEU A 231 0.97 11.34 -15.46
CA LEU A 231 0.49 12.25 -16.50
C LEU A 231 1.61 13.21 -16.96
N GLY A 232 2.36 13.77 -16.02
CA GLY A 232 3.53 14.60 -16.31
C GLY A 232 4.59 13.89 -17.14
N ARG A 233 4.93 12.66 -16.77
CA ARG A 233 5.89 11.82 -17.52
C ARG A 233 5.41 11.50 -18.93
N VAL A 234 4.13 11.17 -19.09
CA VAL A 234 3.54 10.88 -20.40
C VAL A 234 3.51 12.12 -21.28
N TYR A 235 3.11 13.29 -20.76
CA TYR A 235 3.19 14.53 -21.54
C TYR A 235 4.61 14.92 -21.93
N ARG A 236 5.61 14.65 -21.07
CA ARG A 236 7.03 14.83 -21.44
C ARG A 236 7.43 13.91 -22.60
N LEU A 237 6.99 12.66 -22.60
CA LEU A 237 7.23 11.72 -23.69
C LEU A 237 6.60 12.18 -25.02
N MET A 238 5.54 12.98 -24.94
CA MET A 238 4.86 13.58 -26.09
C MET A 238 5.36 14.99 -26.44
N ASP A 239 6.46 15.45 -25.82
CA ASP A 239 7.02 16.80 -25.92
C ASP A 239 6.02 17.94 -25.58
N GLN A 240 4.97 17.65 -24.80
CA GLN A 240 3.99 18.64 -24.32
C GLN A 240 4.49 19.28 -23.01
N THR A 241 5.57 20.04 -23.10
CA THR A 241 6.33 20.59 -21.94
C THR A 241 5.49 21.38 -20.95
N GLU A 242 4.60 22.26 -21.44
CA GLU A 242 3.73 23.07 -20.57
C GLU A 242 2.77 22.20 -19.76
N LYS A 243 2.11 21.24 -20.42
CA LYS A 243 1.19 20.31 -19.74
C LYS A 243 1.92 19.38 -18.80
N ALA A 244 3.11 18.92 -19.18
CA ALA A 244 3.97 18.11 -18.33
C ALA A 244 4.33 18.88 -17.04
N SER A 245 4.72 20.15 -17.17
CA SER A 245 5.07 21.02 -16.04
C SER A 245 3.87 21.25 -15.12
N ALA A 246 2.70 21.55 -15.68
CA ALA A 246 1.47 21.76 -14.90
C ALA A 246 1.07 20.50 -14.10
N ALA A 247 1.11 19.32 -14.73
CA ALA A 247 0.79 18.06 -14.05
C ALA A 247 1.76 17.75 -12.91
N LEU A 248 3.07 17.94 -13.12
CA LEU A 248 4.09 17.71 -12.09
C LEU A 248 4.01 18.73 -10.95
N GLN A 249 3.68 19.99 -11.24
CA GLN A 249 3.41 20.99 -10.20
C GLN A 249 2.20 20.59 -9.36
N ARG A 250 1.15 20.04 -9.98
CA ARG A 250 0.00 19.52 -9.23
C ARG A 250 0.38 18.34 -8.34
N ALA A 251 1.23 17.43 -8.82
CA ALA A 251 1.77 16.34 -8.00
C ALA A 251 2.52 16.87 -6.76
N LEU A 252 3.31 17.94 -6.89
CA LEU A 252 4.03 18.57 -5.76
C LEU A 252 3.12 19.36 -4.82
N GLN A 253 2.01 19.92 -5.30
CA GLN A 253 1.01 20.55 -4.42
C GLN A 253 0.34 19.51 -3.52
N ILE A 254 0.12 18.30 -4.05
CA ILE A 254 -0.47 17.17 -3.31
C ILE A 254 0.54 16.57 -2.35
N ASN A 255 1.74 16.25 -2.83
CA ASN A 255 2.85 15.74 -2.03
C ASN A 255 4.11 16.60 -2.25
N PRO A 256 4.35 17.60 -1.39
CA PRO A 256 5.54 18.46 -1.47
C PRO A 256 6.88 17.70 -1.40
N HIS A 257 6.88 16.46 -0.89
CA HIS A 257 8.06 15.61 -0.76
C HIS A 257 8.23 14.60 -1.91
N CYS A 258 7.44 14.70 -2.99
CA CYS A 258 7.57 13.83 -4.15
C CYS A 258 8.88 14.11 -4.93
N ALA A 259 9.96 13.40 -4.57
CA ALA A 259 11.28 13.56 -5.18
C ALA A 259 11.29 13.32 -6.70
N GLU A 260 10.46 12.37 -7.18
CA GLU A 260 10.31 12.04 -8.59
C GLU A 260 9.73 13.22 -9.39
N ALA A 261 8.64 13.83 -8.91
CA ALA A 261 8.01 14.98 -9.58
C ALA A 261 8.97 16.19 -9.62
N ALA A 262 9.67 16.44 -8.51
CA ALA A 262 10.66 17.51 -8.43
C ALA A 262 11.82 17.28 -9.42
N SER A 263 12.27 16.03 -9.59
CA SER A 263 13.34 15.70 -10.53
C SER A 263 12.91 15.90 -11.98
N GLU A 264 11.73 15.41 -12.36
CA GLU A 264 11.18 15.57 -13.71
C GLU A 264 11.01 17.06 -14.07
N LEU A 265 10.49 17.89 -13.15
CA LEU A 265 10.38 19.34 -13.37
C LEU A 265 11.72 20.01 -13.62
N ARG A 266 12.76 19.67 -12.85
CA ARG A 266 14.11 20.21 -13.08
C ARG A 266 14.64 19.83 -14.46
N HIS A 267 14.35 18.62 -14.95
CA HIS A 267 14.75 18.20 -16.29
C HIS A 267 14.02 18.98 -17.39
N LEU A 268 12.73 19.29 -17.19
CA LEU A 268 11.97 20.12 -18.13
C LEU A 268 12.49 21.56 -18.18
N GLN A 269 12.81 22.15 -17.02
CA GLN A 269 13.33 23.51 -16.91
C GLN A 269 14.78 23.65 -17.43
N ARG A 270 15.51 22.54 -17.57
CA ARG A 270 16.89 22.53 -18.08
C ARG A 270 16.99 22.36 -19.61
N ARG A 271 15.90 22.11 -20.35
CA ARG A 271 15.94 22.10 -21.83
C ARG A 271 16.02 23.54 -22.36
N PRO A 272 16.95 23.86 -23.29
CA PRO A 272 17.65 25.14 -23.27
C PRO A 272 16.92 26.27 -24.01
N ALA A 273 17.05 27.47 -23.47
CA ALA A 273 16.94 28.72 -24.21
C ALA A 273 18.10 28.81 -25.23
N GLU A 274 18.06 28.05 -26.34
CA GLU A 274 19.08 28.14 -27.39
C GLU A 274 18.57 27.67 -28.76
N LYS A 275 17.70 28.48 -29.38
CA LYS A 275 17.64 28.72 -30.84
C LYS A 275 17.02 30.10 -31.12
N LYS A 276 17.60 31.16 -30.56
CA LYS A 276 17.50 32.52 -31.10
C LYS A 276 18.92 33.03 -31.32
N GLY A 277 19.46 32.80 -32.52
CA GLY A 277 20.77 33.35 -32.87
C GLY A 277 21.62 32.56 -33.84
N LEU A 278 21.06 31.99 -34.91
CA LEU A 278 21.89 31.59 -36.06
C LEU A 278 21.12 31.73 -37.39
N PHE A 279 20.49 32.87 -37.60
CA PHE A 279 20.13 33.37 -38.93
C PHE A 279 20.56 34.82 -39.04
N GLY A 280 21.88 35.01 -39.06
CA GLY A 280 22.54 36.25 -39.46
C GLY A 280 23.15 36.10 -40.85
N LEU A 281 22.36 35.66 -41.85
CA LEU A 281 22.74 35.77 -43.25
C LEU A 281 22.72 37.26 -43.63
N ARG A 282 23.82 37.97 -43.38
CA ARG A 282 24.03 39.30 -43.95
C ARG A 282 24.70 39.13 -45.30
N LYS A 283 23.88 39.09 -46.34
CA LYS A 283 24.27 39.34 -47.74
C LYS A 283 24.26 40.85 -47.99
N ARG A 284 25.23 41.29 -48.79
CA ARG A 284 25.34 42.54 -49.59
C ARG A 284 25.93 43.77 -48.90
N GLY A 285 27.00 44.25 -49.55
CA GLY A 285 27.84 45.41 -49.29
C GLY A 285 29.09 45.20 -50.10
#